data_AF-A0A8W8HL10-F1
#
_entry.id   AF-A0A8W8HL10-F1
#
_cell.length_a   1.000
_cell.length_b   1.000
_cell.length_c   1.000
_cell.angle_alpha   90.00
_cell.angle_beta   90.00
_cell.angle_gamma   90.00
#
_symmetry.space_group_name_H-M   'P 1'
#
loop_
_entity.id
_entity.type
_entity.pdbx_description
1 polymer ?
#
loop_
_entity_poly.entity_id
_entity_poly.type
_entity_poly.pdbx_seq_one_letter_code
_entity_poly.pdbx_strand_id
1 'polypeptide(L)'
;QAKYNMRAARMELDQSISSDWDNGRNWICYKCHSTIETSLKSLLFRQDAQKAGVNLSNHDLVSLSHCLSIQEMTEACRRFRSEVCDNRDLMIDPSVGHVPGEAFTAEQAEGACRIATEIIDFCDEQWDS
;
A
#
# COMPACT_ATOMS: atom_id res chain seq x y z
N GLN A 1 1.28 7.57 11.73
CA GLN A 1 2.19 7.19 10.64
C GLN A 1 1.47 6.98 9.29
N ALA A 2 0.41 6.16 9.20
CA ALA A 2 -0.30 5.88 7.94
C ALA A 2 -0.81 7.14 7.21
N LYS A 3 -1.56 8.02 7.89
CA LYS A 3 -2.05 9.29 7.30
C LYS A 3 -0.91 10.21 6.82
N TYR A 4 0.25 10.17 7.47
CA TYR A 4 1.45 10.92 7.07
C TYR A 4 2.07 10.33 5.79
N ASN A 5 2.23 9.01 5.72
CA ASN A 5 2.75 8.32 4.54
C ASN A 5 1.84 8.53 3.32
N MET A 6 0.51 8.55 3.51
CA MET A 6 -0.44 8.82 2.42
C MET A 6 -0.34 10.25 1.89
N ARG A 7 -0.16 11.22 2.78
CA ARG A 7 0.03 12.62 2.39
C ARG A 7 1.32 12.81 1.59
N ALA A 8 2.41 12.14 1.99
CA ALA A 8 3.67 12.15 1.25
C ALA A 8 3.53 11.51 -0.13
N ALA A 9 2.88 10.34 -0.23
CA ALA A 9 2.63 9.66 -1.51
C ALA A 9 1.83 10.53 -2.49
N ARG A 10 0.79 11.25 -2.02
CA ARG A 10 0.02 12.17 -2.85
C ARG A 10 0.81 13.38 -3.30
N MET A 11 1.59 13.99 -2.41
CA MET A 11 2.47 15.12 -2.77
C MET A 11 3.48 14.72 -3.85
N GLU A 12 4.02 13.50 -3.78
CA GLU A 12 4.95 12.97 -4.78
C GLU A 12 4.24 12.63 -6.10
N LEU A 13 3.01 12.12 -6.06
CA LEU A 13 2.21 11.93 -7.27
C LEU A 13 1.98 13.27 -7.99
N ASP A 14 1.53 14.29 -7.26
CA ASP A 14 1.31 15.64 -7.81
C ASP A 14 2.60 16.23 -8.44
N GLN A 15 3.76 15.94 -7.84
CA GLN A 15 5.06 16.39 -8.35
C GLN A 15 5.51 15.59 -9.59
N SER A 16 5.21 14.29 -9.65
CA SER A 16 5.53 13.40 -10.77
C SER A 16 4.79 13.76 -12.06
N ILE A 17 3.68 14.47 -11.97
CA ILE A 17 2.92 14.99 -13.11
C ILE A 17 3.61 16.21 -13.75
N SER A 18 4.49 16.92 -13.02
CA SER A 18 5.00 18.24 -13.42
C SER A 18 6.44 18.29 -13.96
N SER A 19 7.19 17.19 -13.97
CA SER A 19 8.58 17.20 -14.47
C SER A 19 9.05 15.83 -14.97
N ASP A 20 10.23 15.78 -15.62
CA ASP A 20 11.02 14.63 -16.13
C ASP A 20 11.34 13.53 -15.07
N TRP A 21 10.40 13.23 -14.18
CA TRP A 21 10.53 12.35 -13.03
C TRP A 21 10.17 10.91 -13.40
N ASP A 22 10.79 10.41 -14.47
CA ASP A 22 10.66 9.01 -14.87
C ASP A 22 11.21 8.05 -13.81
N ASN A 23 12.06 8.54 -12.90
CA ASN A 23 12.64 7.80 -11.80
C ASN A 23 12.01 8.19 -10.46
N GLY A 24 11.07 7.39 -9.94
CA GLY A 24 10.49 7.60 -8.61
C GLY A 24 9.12 6.97 -8.36
N ARG A 25 8.45 6.47 -9.41
CA ARG A 25 7.11 5.85 -9.33
C ARG A 25 7.08 4.64 -8.40
N ASN A 26 8.19 3.89 -8.35
CA ASN A 26 8.38 2.79 -7.42
C ASN A 26 8.25 3.22 -5.94
N TRP A 27 8.75 4.42 -5.60
CA TRP A 27 8.63 4.96 -4.25
C TRP A 27 7.20 5.36 -3.92
N ILE A 28 6.42 5.84 -4.91
CA ILE A 28 5.00 6.11 -4.76
C ILE A 28 4.25 4.81 -4.44
N CYS A 29 4.46 3.76 -5.25
CA CYS A 29 3.87 2.43 -5.03
C CYS A 29 4.25 1.86 -3.66
N TYR A 30 5.54 1.96 -3.28
CA TYR A 30 6.05 1.52 -1.99
C TYR A 30 5.42 2.25 -0.80
N LYS A 31 5.26 3.58 -0.90
CA LYS A 31 4.62 4.37 0.15
C LYS A 31 3.15 4.03 0.27
N CYS A 32 2.46 3.80 -0.85
CA CYS A 32 1.08 3.33 -0.85
C CYS A 32 0.96 1.95 -0.18
N HIS A 33 1.79 0.99 -0.58
CA HIS A 33 1.85 -0.33 0.04
C HIS A 33 2.08 -0.24 1.56
N SER A 34 3.14 0.47 1.98
CA SER A 34 3.50 0.62 3.39
C SER A 34 2.40 1.31 4.20
N THR A 35 1.65 2.22 3.58
CA THR A 35 0.50 2.88 4.20
C THR A 35 -0.63 1.90 4.43
N ILE A 36 -1.01 1.14 3.40
CA ILE A 36 -2.06 0.11 3.50
C ILE A 36 -1.67 -0.91 4.58
N GLU A 37 -0.45 -1.44 4.52
CA GLU A 37 0.07 -2.41 5.49
C GLU A 37 -0.04 -1.88 6.93
N THR A 38 0.37 -0.63 7.16
CA THR A 38 0.30 0.00 8.49
C THR A 38 -1.15 0.14 8.96
N SER A 39 -2.08 0.55 8.08
CA SER A 39 -3.49 0.70 8.41
C SER A 39 -4.14 -0.64 8.77
N LEU A 40 -3.91 -1.68 7.95
CA LEU A 40 -4.40 -3.03 8.20
C LEU A 40 -3.86 -3.59 9.53
N LYS A 41 -2.55 -3.45 9.79
CA LYS A 41 -1.94 -3.90 11.05
C LYS A 41 -2.47 -3.14 12.26
N SER A 42 -2.73 -1.84 12.13
CA SER A 42 -3.30 -1.03 13.21
C SER A 42 -4.72 -1.48 13.55
N LEU A 43 -5.56 -1.70 12.54
CA LEU A 43 -6.90 -2.21 12.73
C LEU A 43 -6.89 -3.63 13.32
N LEU A 44 -5.97 -4.47 12.86
CA LEU A 44 -5.80 -5.83 13.38
C LEU A 44 -5.38 -5.80 14.85
N PHE A 45 -4.48 -4.90 15.23
CA PHE A 45 -4.05 -4.73 16.62
C PHE A 45 -5.20 -4.28 17.53
N ARG A 46 -6.08 -3.40 17.04
CA ARG A 46 -7.29 -3.00 17.75
C ARG A 46 -8.25 -4.17 17.98
N GLN A 47 -8.47 -5.00 16.95
CA GLN A 47 -9.40 -6.13 17.02
C GLN A 47 -8.83 -7.29 17.87
N ASP A 48 -7.55 -7.63 17.66
CA ASP A 48 -6.86 -8.73 18.32
C ASP A 48 -5.33 -8.49 18.32
N ALA A 49 -4.83 -8.00 19.45
CA ALA A 49 -3.41 -7.71 19.63
C ALA A 49 -2.50 -8.95 19.52
N GLN A 50 -2.99 -10.15 19.86
CA GLN A 50 -2.20 -11.38 19.73
C GLN A 50 -2.04 -11.75 18.26
N LYS A 51 -3.14 -11.71 17.50
CA LYS A 51 -3.12 -11.97 16.05
C LYS A 51 -2.28 -10.94 15.29
N ALA A 52 -2.32 -9.68 15.72
CA ALA A 52 -1.44 -8.64 15.19
C ALA A 52 0.05 -8.94 15.47
N GLY A 53 0.38 -9.45 16.66
CA GLY A 53 1.74 -9.88 16.99
C GLY A 53 2.27 -11.00 16.08
N VAL A 54 1.43 -11.98 15.74
CA VAL A 54 1.79 -13.06 14.79
C VAL A 54 2.04 -12.53 13.38
N ASN A 55 1.37 -11.43 12.99
CA ASN A 55 1.47 -10.84 11.66
C ASN A 55 2.43 -9.63 11.59
N LEU A 56 3.27 -9.42 12.60
CA LEU A 56 4.13 -8.23 12.67
C LEU A 56 5.09 -8.11 11.48
N SER A 57 5.68 -9.22 11.02
CA SER A 57 6.58 -9.30 9.88
C SER A 57 5.89 -9.70 8.57
N ASN A 58 4.56 -9.79 8.56
CA ASN A 58 3.80 -10.10 7.35
C ASN A 58 3.63 -8.81 6.52
N HIS A 59 4.05 -8.82 5.27
CA HIS A 59 3.91 -7.68 4.34
C HIS A 59 2.84 -7.92 3.26
N ASP A 60 2.26 -9.12 3.20
CA ASP A 60 1.25 -9.48 2.20
C ASP A 60 -0.10 -8.83 2.55
N LEU A 61 -0.51 -7.83 1.76
CA LEU A 61 -1.71 -7.04 2.03
C LEU A 61 -2.99 -7.90 2.03
N VAL A 62 -3.08 -8.91 1.17
CA VAL A 62 -4.24 -9.78 1.04
C VAL A 62 -4.38 -10.71 2.25
N SER A 63 -3.28 -11.24 2.76
CA SER A 63 -3.24 -12.07 3.96
C SER A 63 -3.56 -11.26 5.21
N LEU A 64 -3.04 -10.03 5.30
CA LEU A 64 -3.40 -9.09 6.37
C LEU A 64 -4.88 -8.73 6.33
N SER A 65 -5.45 -8.43 5.16
CA SER A 65 -6.87 -8.10 5.03
C SER A 65 -7.77 -9.28 5.37
N HIS A 66 -7.38 -10.50 4.97
CA HIS A 66 -8.09 -11.73 5.37
C HIS A 66 -8.13 -11.92 6.88
N CYS A 67 -7.11 -11.46 7.62
CA CYS A 67 -7.11 -11.52 9.07
C CYS A 67 -8.18 -10.63 9.72
N LEU A 68 -8.63 -9.59 9.03
CA LEU A 68 -9.66 -8.66 9.51
C LEU A 68 -11.09 -9.13 9.18
N SER A 69 -11.24 -10.14 8.32
CA SER A 69 -12.54 -10.68 7.88
C SER A 69 -13.49 -9.65 7.24
N ILE A 70 -12.94 -8.59 6.62
CA ILE A 70 -13.69 -7.57 5.89
C ILE A 70 -13.52 -7.85 4.39
N GLN A 71 -14.62 -8.17 3.70
CA GLN A 71 -14.59 -8.66 2.32
C GLN A 71 -14.13 -7.56 1.36
N GLU A 72 -14.72 -6.38 1.46
CA GLU A 72 -14.45 -5.21 0.61
C GLU A 72 -12.98 -4.79 0.70
N MET A 73 -12.44 -4.79 1.93
CA MET A 73 -11.01 -4.54 2.20
C MET A 73 -10.12 -5.57 1.49
N THR A 74 -10.51 -6.84 1.51
CA THR A 74 -9.76 -7.92 0.85
C THR A 74 -9.81 -7.82 -0.67
N GLU A 75 -10.96 -7.44 -1.22
CA GLU A 75 -11.11 -7.20 -2.66
C GLU A 75 -10.27 -5.99 -3.12
N ALA A 76 -10.21 -4.93 -2.32
CA ALA A 76 -9.32 -3.79 -2.57
C ALA A 76 -7.82 -4.19 -2.52
N CYS A 77 -7.41 -4.99 -1.54
CA CYS A 77 -6.02 -5.48 -1.47
C CYS A 77 -5.67 -6.39 -2.66
N ARG A 78 -6.62 -7.21 -3.14
CA ARG A 78 -6.44 -8.02 -4.35
C ARG A 78 -6.29 -7.17 -5.61
N ARG A 79 -7.05 -6.08 -5.72
CA ARG A 79 -6.89 -5.08 -6.79
C ARG A 79 -5.53 -4.42 -6.75
N PHE A 80 -5.06 -4.01 -5.57
CA PHE A 80 -3.72 -3.44 -5.41
C PHE A 80 -2.64 -4.41 -5.94
N ARG A 81 -2.73 -5.69 -5.59
CA ARG A 81 -1.83 -6.73 -6.08
C ARG A 81 -1.86 -6.87 -7.61
N SER A 82 -3.05 -6.90 -8.21
CA SER A 82 -3.19 -7.15 -9.65
C SER A 82 -2.86 -5.93 -10.51
N GLU A 83 -3.22 -4.73 -10.05
CA GLU A 83 -3.07 -3.48 -10.79
C GLU A 83 -1.70 -2.84 -10.57
N VAL A 84 -1.06 -3.09 -9.44
CA VAL A 84 0.22 -2.46 -9.06
C VAL A 84 1.30 -3.52 -8.90
N CYS A 85 1.34 -4.13 -7.71
CA CYS A 85 2.24 -5.19 -7.23
C CYS A 85 2.05 -5.20 -5.70
N ASP A 86 1.96 -6.36 -5.05
CA ASP A 86 1.96 -6.43 -3.58
C ASP A 86 3.30 -6.88 -3.00
N ASN A 87 4.26 -7.25 -3.84
CA ASN A 87 5.60 -7.54 -3.38
C ASN A 87 6.36 -6.23 -3.16
N ARG A 88 6.37 -5.80 -1.90
CA ARG A 88 7.09 -4.62 -1.41
C ARG A 88 8.57 -4.60 -1.82
N ASP A 89 9.25 -5.73 -1.82
CA ASP A 89 10.70 -5.78 -2.08
C ASP A 89 10.99 -5.44 -3.55
N LEU A 90 10.11 -5.85 -4.49
CA LEU A 90 10.22 -5.43 -5.90
C LEU A 90 10.06 -3.92 -6.08
N MET A 91 9.54 -3.18 -5.10
CA MET A 91 9.39 -1.73 -5.20
C MET A 91 10.66 -0.98 -4.81
N ILE A 92 11.60 -1.60 -4.09
CA ILE A 92 12.76 -0.91 -3.52
C ILE A 92 14.09 -1.63 -3.76
N ASP A 93 14.09 -2.96 -3.84
CA ASP A 93 15.29 -3.77 -3.94
C ASP A 93 15.57 -4.15 -5.40
N PRO A 94 16.76 -3.81 -5.93
CA PRO A 94 17.15 -4.24 -7.26
C PRO A 94 17.40 -5.75 -7.30
N SER A 95 17.04 -6.38 -8.42
CA SER A 95 17.35 -7.80 -8.67
C SER A 95 17.73 -8.03 -10.14
N VAL A 96 18.15 -9.25 -10.47
CA VAL A 96 18.62 -9.57 -11.84
C VAL A 96 17.48 -9.36 -12.84
N GLY A 97 17.64 -8.38 -13.73
CA GLY A 97 16.63 -8.02 -14.73
C GLY A 97 15.52 -7.10 -14.20
N HIS A 98 15.67 -6.54 -12.99
CA HIS A 98 14.67 -5.67 -12.37
C HIS A 98 15.33 -4.47 -11.69
N VAL A 99 15.02 -3.28 -12.20
CA VAL A 99 15.45 -2.00 -11.63
C VAL A 99 14.20 -1.28 -11.11
N PRO A 100 13.99 -1.19 -9.78
CA PRO A 100 12.74 -0.67 -9.22
C PRO A 100 12.35 0.70 -9.78
N GLY A 101 13.31 1.62 -9.89
CA GLY A 101 13.09 2.98 -10.40
C GLY A 101 12.43 3.06 -11.77
N GLU A 102 12.61 2.03 -12.61
CA GLU A 102 12.10 1.93 -13.98
C GLU A 102 10.96 0.92 -14.11
N ALA A 103 10.66 0.16 -13.05
CA ALA A 103 9.76 -1.00 -13.12
C ALA A 103 8.27 -0.66 -13.01
N PHE A 104 7.92 0.58 -12.66
CA PHE A 104 6.55 0.99 -12.41
C PHE A 104 6.10 2.11 -13.36
N THR A 105 4.93 1.92 -13.96
CA THR A 105 4.32 2.90 -14.87
C THR A 105 3.60 4.01 -14.10
N ALA A 106 3.27 5.11 -14.80
CA ALA A 106 2.44 6.16 -14.23
C ALA A 106 1.05 5.64 -13.81
N GLU A 107 0.43 4.80 -14.64
CA GLU A 107 -0.86 4.16 -14.36
C GLU A 107 -0.81 3.32 -13.08
N GLN A 108 0.27 2.56 -12.86
CA GLN A 108 0.45 1.79 -11.62
C GLN A 108 0.59 2.70 -10.40
N ALA A 109 1.32 3.82 -10.50
CA ALA A 109 1.47 4.76 -9.40
C ALA A 109 0.14 5.49 -9.06
N GLU A 110 -0.62 5.90 -10.08
CA GLU A 110 -1.96 6.47 -9.91
C GLU A 110 -2.93 5.45 -9.29
N GLY A 111 -2.94 4.23 -9.83
CA GLY A 111 -3.71 3.10 -9.30
C GLY A 111 -3.37 2.81 -7.84
N ALA A 112 -2.09 2.82 -7.48
CA ALA A 112 -1.64 2.63 -6.11
C ALA A 112 -2.21 3.68 -5.16
N CYS A 113 -2.13 4.96 -5.52
CA CYS A 113 -2.69 6.07 -4.72
C CYS A 113 -4.22 5.98 -4.59
N ARG A 114 -4.92 5.66 -5.68
CA ARG A 114 -6.38 5.52 -5.68
C ARG A 114 -6.83 4.39 -4.75
N ILE A 115 -6.27 3.20 -4.91
CA ILE A 115 -6.64 2.02 -4.12
C ILE A 115 -6.20 2.18 -2.65
N ALA A 116 -5.02 2.76 -2.39
CA ALA A 116 -4.59 3.04 -1.03
C ALA A 116 -5.53 4.01 -0.31
N THR A 117 -6.04 5.04 -1.01
CA THR A 117 -7.06 5.94 -0.46
C THR A 117 -8.30 5.16 -0.04
N GLU A 118 -8.85 4.36 -0.95
CA GLU A 118 -10.04 3.55 -0.71
C GLU A 118 -9.88 2.65 0.54
N ILE A 119 -8.74 1.96 0.66
CA ILE A 119 -8.46 1.08 1.80
C ILE A 119 -8.33 1.87 3.12
N ILE A 120 -7.71 3.05 3.09
CA ILE A 120 -7.58 3.89 4.29
C ILE A 120 -8.95 4.38 4.74
N ASP A 121 -9.81 4.80 3.82
CA ASP A 121 -11.16 5.24 4.13
C ASP A 121 -11.95 4.09 4.79
N PHE A 122 -11.86 2.86 4.25
CA PHE A 122 -12.44 1.69 4.92
C PHE A 122 -11.84 1.43 6.31
N CYS A 123 -10.53 1.58 6.48
CA CYS A 123 -9.91 1.41 7.80
C CYS A 123 -10.41 2.45 8.81
N ASP A 124 -10.60 3.71 8.39
CA ASP A 124 -11.10 4.78 9.24
C ASP A 124 -12.57 4.54 9.62
N GLU A 125 -13.43 4.12 8.67
CA GLU A 125 -14.84 3.75 8.96
C GLU A 125 -14.95 2.64 10.01
N GLN A 126 -14.11 1.60 9.90
CA GLN A 126 -14.07 0.49 10.85
C GLN A 126 -13.42 0.86 12.19
N TRP A 127 -12.62 1.93 12.21
CA TRP A 127 -12.04 2.45 13.43
C TRP A 127 -13.05 3.30 14.21
N ASP A 128 -13.97 3.99 13.56
CA ASP A 128 -14.96 4.81 14.25
C ASP A 128 -16.23 4.03 14.65
N SER A 129 -16.40 2.79 14.17
CA SER A 129 -17.42 1.82 14.62
C SER A 129 -17.07 1.15 15.94
#